data_AF-A0A2M8EPE1-F1
#
_entry.id   AF-A0A2M8EPE1-F1
#
_cell.length_a   1.000
_cell.length_b   1.000
_cell.length_c   1.000
_cell.angle_alpha   90.00
_cell.angle_beta   90.00
_cell.angle_gamma   90.00
#
_symmetry.space_group_name_H-M   'P 1'
#
loop_
_entity.id
_entity.type
_entity.pdbx_description
1 polymer ?
#
loop_
_entity_poly.entity_id
_entity_poly.type
_entity_poly.pdbx_seq_one_letter_code
_entity_poly.pdbx_strand_id
1 'polypeptide(L)'
;MKKLTIKKLKKDINRLWSWLFEKRSEIFEMNYKDAFMAQIVVEILQSSKTNNFNLIPLYNLRPIHPVDNRDNTIQATKKRIEILNIHKNKLLKNKKVTRNDLAKYLPSATYIRGVPINDKEFYIFDGNGRIEALKQTFCPSDNMKIEVDVYHPANLKRTLKNIEKLRKMHEMI
;
A
#
# COMPACT_ATOMS: atom_id res chain seq x y z
N MET A 1 4.08 -21.82 -15.62
CA MET A 1 4.06 -21.03 -14.35
C MET A 1 5.49 -20.87 -13.84
N LYS A 2 5.91 -19.69 -13.34
CA LYS A 2 7.22 -19.55 -12.66
C LYS A 2 7.06 -19.91 -11.18
N LYS A 3 7.72 -20.97 -10.70
CA LYS A 3 7.76 -21.31 -9.27
C LYS A 3 8.41 -20.15 -8.51
N LEU A 4 7.68 -19.54 -7.57
CA LEU A 4 8.25 -18.53 -6.68
C LEU A 4 9.18 -19.27 -5.69
N THR A 5 10.49 -19.17 -5.88
CA THR A 5 11.45 -19.90 -5.04
C THR A 5 11.41 -19.42 -3.60
N ILE A 6 11.52 -20.34 -2.64
CA ILE A 6 11.50 -20.05 -1.20
C ILE A 6 12.60 -19.03 -0.82
N LYS A 7 13.75 -19.04 -1.52
CA LYS A 7 14.78 -18.00 -1.39
C LYS A 7 14.29 -16.60 -1.78
N LYS A 8 13.46 -16.46 -2.82
CA LYS A 8 12.85 -15.16 -3.18
C LYS A 8 11.81 -14.75 -2.14
N LEU A 9 10.92 -15.66 -1.72
CA LEU A 9 9.94 -15.35 -0.68
C LEU A 9 10.62 -14.94 0.64
N LYS A 10 11.68 -15.66 1.08
CA LYS A 10 12.51 -15.24 2.21
C LYS A 10 13.23 -13.91 1.98
N LYS A 11 13.69 -13.58 0.77
CA LYS A 11 14.31 -12.28 0.48
C LYS A 11 13.29 -11.14 0.50
N ASP A 12 12.09 -11.34 -0.04
CA ASP A 12 11.02 -10.34 -0.05
C ASP A 12 10.41 -10.16 1.35
N ILE A 13 10.26 -11.25 2.13
CA ILE A 13 9.89 -11.22 3.56
C ILE A 13 10.99 -10.56 4.39
N ASN A 14 12.26 -10.93 4.21
CA ASN A 14 13.37 -10.29 4.93
C ASN A 14 13.55 -8.83 4.51
N ARG A 15 13.21 -8.42 3.28
CA ARG A 15 13.24 -7.01 2.86
C ARG A 15 12.04 -6.23 3.40
N LEU A 16 10.86 -6.84 3.49
CA LEU A 16 9.72 -6.25 4.19
C LEU A 16 10.03 -6.11 5.68
N TRP A 17 10.59 -7.14 6.31
CA TRP A 17 11.09 -7.03 7.69
C TRP A 17 12.18 -5.97 7.78
N SER A 18 13.22 -5.95 6.94
CA SER A 18 14.23 -4.89 6.94
C SER A 18 13.62 -3.50 6.79
N TRP A 19 12.57 -3.30 5.99
CA TRP A 19 11.87 -2.02 5.87
C TRP A 19 11.01 -1.68 7.11
N LEU A 20 10.33 -2.67 7.69
CA LEU A 20 9.72 -2.59 9.03
C LEU A 20 10.79 -2.47 10.14
N PHE A 21 12.07 -2.73 9.84
CA PHE A 21 13.22 -2.65 10.74
C PHE A 21 14.03 -1.35 10.58
N GLU A 22 13.99 -0.70 9.41
CA GLU A 22 14.48 0.67 9.22
C GLU A 22 13.55 1.69 9.90
N LYS A 23 12.26 1.33 10.09
CA LYS A 23 11.34 2.01 11.01
C LYS A 23 11.63 1.79 12.52
N ARG A 24 12.71 1.11 12.94
CA ARG A 24 12.95 0.71 14.37
C ARG A 24 13.70 1.69 15.25
N SER A 25 14.03 2.89 14.78
CA SER A 25 14.33 3.98 15.71
C SER A 25 13.19 4.20 16.72
N GLU A 26 11.99 3.69 16.45
CA GLU A 26 10.78 3.80 17.27
C GLU A 26 10.36 2.50 17.99
N ILE A 27 11.08 1.38 17.85
CA ILE A 27 10.51 0.07 18.25
C ILE A 27 10.39 -0.16 19.77
N PHE A 28 10.99 0.71 20.58
CA PHE A 28 10.75 0.72 22.02
C PHE A 28 9.29 1.10 22.38
N GLU A 29 8.49 1.58 21.42
CA GLU A 29 7.05 1.84 21.56
C GLU A 29 6.21 0.95 20.64
N MET A 30 6.46 -0.37 20.59
CA MET A 30 5.58 -1.32 19.88
C MET A 30 4.17 -1.37 20.49
N ASN A 31 3.28 -0.53 19.99
CA ASN A 31 1.85 -0.63 20.24
C ASN A 31 1.31 -1.96 19.67
N TYR A 32 0.36 -2.59 20.38
CA TYR A 32 -0.32 -3.82 19.93
C TYR A 32 -0.93 -3.68 18.52
N LYS A 33 -1.34 -2.45 18.14
CA LYS A 33 -1.82 -2.12 16.79
C LYS A 33 -0.82 -2.49 15.70
N ASP A 34 0.45 -2.12 15.85
CA ASP A 34 1.51 -2.35 14.85
C ASP A 34 1.95 -3.82 14.77
N ALA A 35 1.97 -4.51 15.91
CA ALA A 35 2.19 -5.96 15.96
C ALA A 35 1.10 -6.72 15.18
N PHE A 36 -0.17 -6.33 15.39
CA PHE A 36 -1.31 -6.94 14.70
C PHE A 36 -1.35 -6.59 13.20
N MET A 37 -0.98 -5.37 12.82
CA MET A 37 -0.77 -4.98 11.43
C MET A 37 0.31 -5.83 10.75
N ALA A 38 1.48 -5.99 11.38
CA ALA A 38 2.57 -6.79 10.84
C ALA A 38 2.15 -8.27 10.65
N GLN A 39 1.40 -8.83 11.60
CA GLN A 39 0.81 -10.17 11.50
C GLN A 39 -0.10 -10.29 10.27
N ILE A 40 -0.99 -9.32 10.04
CA ILE A 40 -1.91 -9.30 8.89
C ILE A 40 -1.13 -9.26 7.56
N VAL A 41 -0.12 -8.40 7.45
CA VAL A 41 0.70 -8.30 6.22
C VAL A 41 1.46 -9.61 5.95
N VAL A 42 2.01 -10.24 6.97
CA VAL A 42 2.68 -11.55 6.84
C VAL A 42 1.68 -12.65 6.45
N GLU A 43 0.49 -12.68 7.05
CA GLU A 43 -0.59 -13.63 6.70
C GLU A 43 -1.03 -13.47 5.24
N ILE A 44 -1.16 -12.25 4.73
CA ILE A 44 -1.46 -11.97 3.31
C ILE A 44 -0.36 -12.50 2.40
N LEU A 45 0.91 -12.12 2.66
CA LEU A 45 2.03 -12.45 1.78
C LEU A 45 2.39 -13.94 1.77
N GLN A 46 2.12 -14.66 2.87
CA GLN A 46 2.35 -16.11 2.95
C GLN A 46 1.18 -16.95 2.40
N SER A 47 -0.07 -16.52 2.59
CA SER A 47 -1.25 -17.28 2.16
C SER A 47 -1.70 -16.99 0.72
N SER A 48 -1.16 -15.95 0.07
CA SER A 48 -1.50 -15.63 -1.32
C SER A 48 -0.77 -16.54 -2.31
N LYS A 49 -1.54 -17.35 -3.05
CA LYS A 49 -1.00 -18.23 -4.11
C LYS A 49 -0.57 -17.45 -5.37
N THR A 50 -1.22 -16.31 -5.62
CA THR A 50 -1.00 -15.46 -6.79
C THR A 50 -1.14 -13.98 -6.42
N ASN A 51 -0.45 -13.14 -7.17
CA ASN A 51 -0.61 -11.69 -7.18
C ASN A 51 -0.49 -11.15 -8.62
N ASN A 52 -1.19 -10.05 -8.91
CA ASN A 52 -1.30 -9.48 -10.26
C ASN A 52 -1.49 -7.96 -10.21
N PHE A 53 -0.96 -7.26 -11.22
CA PHE A 53 -1.04 -5.80 -11.30
C PHE A 53 -2.32 -5.35 -11.98
N ASN A 54 -3.17 -4.64 -11.24
CA ASN A 54 -4.47 -4.14 -11.71
C ASN A 54 -4.50 -2.61 -11.69
N LEU A 55 -5.13 -1.98 -12.70
CA LEU A 55 -5.39 -0.53 -12.74
C LEU A 55 -6.72 -0.20 -12.03
N ILE A 56 -6.63 0.22 -10.77
CA ILE A 56 -7.77 0.43 -9.88
C ILE A 56 -8.05 1.94 -9.71
N PRO A 57 -9.31 2.42 -9.71
CA PRO A 57 -9.61 3.84 -9.45
C PRO A 57 -9.05 4.30 -8.10
N LEU A 58 -8.38 5.45 -8.07
CA LEU A 58 -7.66 5.98 -6.91
C LEU A 58 -8.51 6.06 -5.63
N TYR A 59 -9.80 6.39 -5.77
CA TYR A 59 -10.72 6.55 -4.64
C TYR A 59 -11.32 5.24 -4.12
N ASN A 60 -11.22 4.15 -4.89
CA ASN A 60 -11.61 2.81 -4.46
C ASN A 60 -10.53 2.13 -3.59
N LEU A 61 -9.39 2.81 -3.38
CA LEU A 61 -8.26 2.33 -2.60
C LEU A 61 -8.37 2.84 -1.15
N ARG A 62 -8.60 1.93 -0.21
CA ARG A 62 -8.77 2.20 1.22
C ARG A 62 -7.52 1.75 1.98
N PRO A 63 -6.84 2.58 2.79
CA PRO A 63 -5.68 2.12 3.57
C PRO A 63 -6.12 1.28 4.78
N ILE A 64 -5.33 0.26 5.17
CA ILE A 64 -5.65 -0.58 6.36
C ILE A 64 -5.35 0.08 7.71
N HIS A 65 -4.54 1.15 7.70
CA HIS A 65 -4.12 1.93 8.86
C HIS A 65 -4.01 3.41 8.43
N PRO A 66 -4.10 4.39 9.34
CA PRO A 66 -3.95 5.81 8.97
C PRO A 66 -2.53 6.09 8.49
N VAL A 67 -2.34 7.11 7.64
CA VAL A 67 -0.98 7.60 7.36
C VAL A 67 -0.37 8.11 8.67
N ASP A 68 0.91 7.82 8.83
CA ASP A 68 1.62 8.10 10.07
C ASP A 68 1.91 9.61 10.22
N ASN A 69 1.56 10.17 11.38
CA ASN A 69 1.61 11.61 11.64
C ASN A 69 3.02 12.12 12.04
N ARG A 70 4.06 11.27 12.10
CA ARG A 70 5.44 11.72 12.32
C ARG A 70 5.90 12.69 11.22
N ASP A 71 6.68 13.71 11.61
CA ASP A 71 7.22 14.72 10.69
C ASP A 71 7.96 14.13 9.48
N ASN A 72 8.75 13.07 9.69
CA ASN A 72 9.44 12.37 8.59
C ASN A 72 8.47 11.79 7.55
N THR A 73 7.31 11.28 7.97
CA THR A 73 6.26 10.78 7.06
C THR A 73 5.52 11.94 6.39
N ILE A 74 5.24 13.02 7.13
CA ILE A 74 4.61 14.24 6.60
C ILE A 74 5.50 14.88 5.52
N GLN A 75 6.79 15.11 5.81
CA GLN A 75 7.76 15.65 4.85
C GLN A 75 7.94 14.75 3.63
N ALA A 76 8.02 13.42 3.82
CA ALA A 76 8.10 12.47 2.72
C ALA A 76 6.81 12.43 1.87
N THR A 77 5.67 12.88 2.41
CA THR A 77 4.40 12.97 1.69
C THR A 77 4.28 14.31 0.96
N LYS A 78 4.69 15.43 1.57
CA LYS A 78 4.81 16.75 0.92
C LYS A 78 5.71 16.70 -0.33
N LYS A 79 6.93 16.14 -0.20
CA LYS A 79 7.87 15.93 -1.32
C LYS A 79 7.29 15.10 -2.47
N ARG A 80 6.38 14.15 -2.18
CA ARG A 80 5.67 13.38 -3.21
C ARG A 80 4.61 14.22 -3.92
N ILE A 81 3.86 15.04 -3.18
CA ILE A 81 2.84 15.95 -3.72
C ILE A 81 3.50 17.02 -4.61
N GLU A 82 4.65 17.56 -4.22
CA GLU A 82 5.46 18.48 -5.03
C GLU A 82 5.82 17.87 -6.41
N ILE A 83 6.40 16.66 -6.42
CA ILE A 83 6.78 15.94 -7.66
C ILE A 83 5.54 15.60 -8.50
N LEU A 84 4.44 15.19 -7.87
CA LEU A 84 3.19 14.90 -8.58
C LEU A 84 2.56 16.16 -9.19
N ASN A 85 2.60 17.31 -8.50
CA ASN A 85 2.10 18.58 -9.02
C ASN A 85 2.88 19.05 -10.26
N ILE A 86 4.21 18.96 -10.24
CA ILE A 86 5.08 19.26 -11.40
C ILE A 86 4.69 18.42 -12.64
N HIS A 87 4.12 17.23 -12.44
CA HIS A 87 3.73 16.32 -13.52
C HIS A 87 2.21 16.11 -13.67
N LYS A 88 1.38 16.87 -12.94
CA LYS A 88 -0.07 16.64 -12.82
C LYS A 88 -0.75 16.62 -14.17
N ASN A 89 -0.54 17.63 -15.01
CA ASN A 89 -1.17 17.74 -16.33
C ASN A 89 -0.83 16.56 -17.26
N LYS A 90 0.39 16.02 -17.17
CA LYS A 90 0.82 14.84 -17.94
C LYS A 90 0.11 13.57 -17.47
N LEU A 91 -0.01 13.39 -16.15
CA LEU A 91 -0.68 12.24 -15.55
C LEU A 91 -2.20 12.28 -15.81
N LEU A 92 -2.81 13.46 -15.72
CA LEU A 92 -4.23 13.70 -16.07
C LEU A 92 -4.55 13.33 -17.53
N LYS A 93 -3.67 13.64 -18.48
CA LYS A 93 -3.87 13.27 -19.90
C LYS A 93 -4.00 11.76 -20.10
N ASN A 94 -3.30 10.96 -19.30
CA ASN A 94 -3.31 9.49 -19.40
C ASN A 94 -4.37 8.82 -18.50
N LYS A 95 -4.86 9.53 -17.48
CA LYS A 95 -5.74 9.04 -16.39
C LYS A 95 -5.27 7.75 -15.70
N LYS A 96 -3.97 7.45 -15.81
CA LYS A 96 -3.34 6.20 -15.37
C LYS A 96 -1.97 6.52 -14.77
N VAL A 97 -1.66 5.90 -13.63
CA VAL A 97 -0.33 5.92 -13.00
C VAL A 97 0.16 4.47 -12.93
N THR A 98 1.04 4.09 -13.86
CA THR A 98 1.63 2.74 -13.93
C THR A 98 2.75 2.57 -12.91
N ARG A 99 3.26 1.35 -12.72
CA ARG A 99 4.49 1.08 -11.96
C ARG A 99 5.69 1.85 -12.47
N ASN A 100 5.75 2.16 -13.76
CA ASN A 100 6.84 2.96 -14.33
C ASN A 100 6.70 4.44 -13.93
N ASP A 101 5.48 4.97 -13.90
CA ASP A 101 5.19 6.30 -13.36
C ASP A 101 5.42 6.36 -11.84
N LEU A 102 4.98 5.33 -11.09
CA LEU A 102 5.23 5.20 -9.66
C LEU A 102 6.74 5.11 -9.36
N ALA A 103 7.51 4.33 -10.11
CA ALA A 103 8.95 4.22 -9.91
C ALA A 103 9.69 5.53 -10.25
N LYS A 104 9.21 6.28 -11.25
CA LYS A 104 9.81 7.55 -11.69
C LYS A 104 9.46 8.73 -10.77
N TYR A 105 8.21 8.81 -10.31
CA TYR A 105 7.67 9.97 -9.61
C TYR A 105 7.43 9.74 -8.10
N LEU A 106 7.26 8.49 -7.67
CA LEU A 106 6.98 8.10 -6.28
C LEU A 106 7.85 6.90 -5.82
N PRO A 107 9.19 6.99 -5.96
CA PRO A 107 10.11 5.86 -5.72
C PRO A 107 9.98 5.27 -4.31
N SER A 108 10.11 3.95 -4.21
CA SER A 108 10.01 3.19 -2.97
C SER A 108 10.63 1.79 -3.12
N ALA A 109 10.97 1.14 -2.00
CA ALA A 109 11.48 -0.22 -1.99
C ALA A 109 10.44 -1.29 -2.39
N THR A 110 9.15 -0.96 -2.34
CA THR A 110 8.00 -1.84 -2.60
C THR A 110 7.05 -1.24 -3.64
N TYR A 111 6.20 -2.07 -4.26
CA TYR A 111 5.03 -1.59 -5.01
C TYR A 111 3.91 -1.14 -4.05
N ILE A 112 2.89 -0.45 -4.57
CA ILE A 112 1.64 -0.30 -3.82
C ILE A 112 0.95 -1.66 -3.85
N ARG A 113 0.59 -2.22 -2.69
CA ARG A 113 0.00 -3.56 -2.57
C ARG A 113 -1.33 -3.53 -1.85
N GLY A 114 -2.27 -4.36 -2.32
CA GLY A 114 -3.58 -4.48 -1.68
C GLY A 114 -4.24 -5.85 -1.82
N VAL A 115 -5.38 -6.00 -1.15
CA VAL A 115 -6.28 -7.17 -1.25
C VAL A 115 -7.69 -6.70 -1.62
N PRO A 116 -8.47 -7.47 -2.40
CA PRO A 116 -9.84 -7.10 -2.76
C PRO A 116 -10.77 -7.13 -1.54
N ILE A 117 -11.65 -6.14 -1.42
CA ILE A 117 -12.80 -6.12 -0.52
C ILE A 117 -14.02 -6.69 -1.25
N ASN A 118 -14.19 -6.23 -2.49
CA ASN A 118 -15.17 -6.64 -3.48
C ASN A 118 -14.57 -6.40 -4.89
N ASP A 119 -15.32 -6.57 -5.97
CA ASP A 119 -14.81 -6.44 -7.35
C ASP A 119 -14.31 -5.03 -7.71
N LYS A 120 -14.67 -4.01 -6.92
CA LYS A 120 -14.39 -2.59 -7.18
C LYS A 120 -13.42 -1.98 -6.18
N GLU A 121 -13.44 -2.41 -4.92
CA GLU A 121 -12.73 -1.78 -3.81
C GLU A 121 -11.66 -2.66 -3.17
N PHE A 122 -10.57 -2.04 -2.72
CA PHE A 122 -9.37 -2.75 -2.31
C PHE A 122 -8.74 -2.12 -1.06
N TYR A 123 -8.31 -2.97 -0.13
CA TYR A 123 -7.54 -2.57 1.03
C TYR A 123 -6.05 -2.52 0.71
N ILE A 124 -5.40 -1.38 0.93
CA ILE A 124 -3.98 -1.14 0.70
C ILE A 124 -3.20 -1.36 1.99
N PHE A 125 -2.29 -2.34 1.95
CA PHE A 125 -1.45 -2.75 3.08
C PHE A 125 0.03 -2.35 2.91
N ASP A 126 0.41 -1.85 1.73
CA ASP A 126 1.75 -1.34 1.43
C ASP A 126 1.64 -0.13 0.48
N GLY A 127 2.38 0.94 0.76
CA GLY A 127 2.37 2.16 -0.04
C GLY A 127 1.32 3.23 0.34
N ASN A 128 0.74 3.19 1.55
CA ASN A 128 -0.29 4.14 1.99
C ASN A 128 0.11 5.63 1.82
N GLY A 129 1.33 6.03 2.20
CA GLY A 129 1.85 7.39 1.98
C GLY A 129 2.15 7.78 0.51
N ARG A 130 1.92 6.88 -0.46
CA ARG A 130 1.84 7.21 -1.90
C ARG A 130 0.40 7.40 -2.33
N ILE A 131 -0.53 6.57 -1.86
CA ILE A 131 -1.98 6.74 -2.09
C ILE A 131 -2.45 8.09 -1.54
N GLU A 132 -1.94 8.50 -0.38
CA GLU A 132 -2.26 9.80 0.20
C GLU A 132 -1.78 10.97 -0.66
N ALA A 133 -0.49 10.97 -1.05
CA ALA A 133 0.05 11.98 -1.96
C ALA A 133 -0.72 12.06 -3.30
N LEU A 134 -1.18 10.91 -3.82
CA LEU A 134 -2.03 10.85 -5.00
C LEU A 134 -3.42 11.46 -4.74
N LYS A 135 -4.08 11.15 -3.61
CA LYS A 135 -5.41 11.68 -3.23
C LYS A 135 -5.40 13.16 -2.84
N GLN A 136 -4.25 13.71 -2.45
CA GLN A 136 -4.07 15.15 -2.25
C GLN A 136 -3.69 15.89 -3.55
N THR A 137 -3.15 15.20 -4.55
CA THR A 137 -2.82 15.81 -5.86
C THR A 137 -4.00 15.79 -6.83
N PHE A 138 -4.72 14.67 -6.92
CA PHE A 138 -5.84 14.44 -7.84
C PHE A 138 -7.15 14.42 -7.07
N CYS A 139 -8.27 14.75 -7.72
CA CYS A 139 -9.62 14.70 -7.14
C CYS A 139 -10.46 13.54 -7.75
N PRO A 140 -11.66 13.22 -7.21
CA PRO A 140 -12.47 12.11 -7.72
C PRO A 140 -12.86 12.26 -9.21
N SER A 141 -13.16 13.49 -9.66
CA SER A 141 -13.56 13.78 -11.04
C SER A 141 -12.41 13.66 -12.06
N ASP A 142 -11.14 13.66 -11.62
CA ASP A 142 -10.01 13.35 -12.52
C ASP A 142 -10.11 11.92 -13.09
N ASN A 143 -10.79 11.01 -12.39
CA ASN A 143 -10.98 9.60 -12.75
C ASN A 143 -9.65 8.80 -12.88
N MET A 144 -8.65 9.16 -12.08
CA MET A 144 -7.32 8.52 -12.07
C MET A 144 -7.38 7.04 -11.65
N LYS A 145 -6.67 6.17 -12.39
CA LYS A 145 -6.43 4.76 -12.03
C LYS A 145 -4.96 4.51 -11.71
N ILE A 146 -4.68 3.75 -10.65
CA ILE A 146 -3.33 3.44 -10.16
C ILE A 146 -3.04 1.95 -10.36
N GLU A 147 -1.84 1.59 -10.80
CA GLU A 147 -1.40 0.19 -10.91
C GLU A 147 -0.98 -0.34 -9.53
N VAL A 148 -1.73 -1.32 -9.01
CA VAL A 148 -1.57 -1.90 -7.67
C VAL A 148 -1.28 -3.40 -7.77
N ASP A 149 -0.37 -3.88 -6.94
CA ASP A 149 -0.06 -5.30 -6.73
C ASP A 149 -1.20 -5.94 -5.91
N VAL A 150 -2.15 -6.61 -6.56
CA VAL A 150 -3.30 -7.23 -5.90
C VAL A 150 -2.93 -8.64 -5.48
N TYR A 151 -3.02 -8.90 -4.18
CA TYR A 151 -2.78 -10.20 -3.55
C TYR A 151 -4.09 -10.92 -3.27
N HIS A 152 -4.12 -12.23 -3.53
CA HIS A 152 -5.30 -13.09 -3.33
C HIS A 152 -5.03 -14.14 -2.24
N PRO A 153 -5.19 -13.79 -0.94
CA PRO A 153 -4.93 -14.69 0.19
C PRO A 153 -5.94 -15.84 0.27
N ALA A 154 -5.46 -17.03 0.64
CA ALA A 154 -6.26 -18.26 0.65
C ALA A 154 -7.51 -18.24 1.55
N ASN A 155 -7.60 -17.34 2.53
CA ASN A 155 -8.80 -17.09 3.33
C ASN A 155 -9.10 -15.59 3.42
N LEU A 156 -9.52 -15.01 2.30
CA LEU A 156 -9.85 -13.59 2.19
C LEU A 156 -10.87 -13.13 3.24
N LYS A 157 -11.88 -13.95 3.60
CA LYS A 157 -12.88 -13.61 4.63
C LYS A 157 -12.24 -13.40 6.01
N ARG A 158 -11.23 -14.20 6.37
CA ARG A 158 -10.44 -14.02 7.59
C ARG A 158 -9.52 -12.80 7.50
N THR A 159 -8.82 -12.61 6.37
CA THR A 159 -7.98 -11.44 6.13
C THR A 159 -8.78 -10.13 6.28
N LEU A 160 -9.94 -10.04 5.62
CA LEU A 160 -10.82 -8.86 5.72
C LEU A 160 -11.30 -8.64 7.16
N LYS A 161 -11.76 -9.69 7.87
CA LYS A 161 -12.14 -9.57 9.30
C LYS A 161 -11.00 -9.02 10.16
N ASN A 162 -9.76 -9.44 9.90
CA ASN A 162 -8.59 -8.95 10.64
C ASN A 162 -8.27 -7.48 10.28
N ILE A 163 -8.38 -7.09 9.00
CA ILE A 163 -8.22 -5.70 8.55
C ILE A 163 -9.31 -4.80 9.14
N GLU A 164 -10.58 -5.20 9.14
CA GLU A 164 -11.66 -4.43 9.77
C GLU A 164 -11.41 -4.26 11.27
N LYS A 165 -10.93 -5.29 11.97
CA LYS A 165 -10.53 -5.18 13.39
C LYS A 165 -9.41 -4.14 13.57
N LEU A 166 -8.36 -4.18 12.74
CA LEU A 166 -7.26 -3.22 12.78
C LEU A 166 -7.77 -1.79 12.53
N ARG A 167 -8.60 -1.59 11.51
CA ARG A 167 -9.18 -0.29 11.16
C ARG A 167 -10.07 0.28 12.27
N LYS A 168 -10.83 -0.56 12.99
CA LYS A 168 -11.56 -0.14 14.21
C LYS A 168 -10.63 0.26 15.35
N MET A 169 -9.49 -0.43 15.52
CA MET A 169 -8.45 -0.05 16.48
C MET A 169 -7.74 1.27 16.12
N HIS A 170 -7.96 1.82 14.92
CA HIS A 170 -7.50 3.13 14.47
C HIS A 170 -8.65 4.10 14.13
N GLU A 171 -9.89 3.84 14.60
CA GLU A 171 -11.04 4.75 14.46
C GLU A 171 -11.36 5.14 13.00
N MET A 172 -11.09 4.24 12.05
CA MET A 172 -11.23 4.50 10.60
C MET A 172 -12.59 4.09 10.00
N ILE A 173 -13.57 3.71 10.84
CA ILE A 173 -14.85 3.07 10.48
C ILE A 173 -15.96 3.63 11.36
#